data_AF-A0A6J7GPF4-F1
#
_entry.id   AF-A0A6J7GPF4-F1
#
_cell.length_a   1.000
_cell.length_b   1.000
_cell.length_c   1.000
_cell.angle_alpha   90.00
_cell.angle_beta   90.00
_cell.angle_gamma   90.00
#
_symmetry.space_group_name_H-M   'P 1'
#
loop_
_entity.id
_entity.type
_entity.pdbx_description
1 polymer ?
#
loop_
_entity_poly.entity_id
_entity_poly.type
_entity_poly.pdbx_seq_one_letter_code
_entity_poly.pdbx_strand_id
1 'polypeptide(L)'
;MNIQLSRRSTATVISCVVSAGLLLAVSAPAQGHAIIELNGKDAIAGTTSPMTLQVQHGCIDGAQGTLQVQAFTGKPWRGVIPKPVAGWSSSVSKQTNGGSKITWIKQGAPAPFDTPVYFPLIVSWPTKSGIYGMSVLQICPSSSTLWNEPFTPATANTPSPPITPLAQVQVKVS
;
A
#
# COMPACT_ATOMS: atom_id res chain seq x y z
N MET A 1 -52.61 21.51 64.66
CA MET A 1 -51.29 22.05 64.28
C MET A 1 -50.37 20.86 64.05
N ASN A 2 -49.86 20.71 62.83
CA ASN A 2 -49.07 19.57 62.34
C ASN A 2 -47.62 19.59 62.83
N ILE A 3 -46.96 18.42 62.83
CA ILE A 3 -45.58 18.08 62.34
C ILE A 3 -45.25 16.67 62.87
N GLN A 4 -45.56 15.61 62.11
CA GLN A 4 -44.68 14.84 61.19
C GLN A 4 -43.54 14.06 61.88
N LEU A 5 -43.76 12.74 62.03
CA LEU A 5 -42.78 11.74 62.48
C LEU A 5 -41.96 11.23 61.29
N SER A 6 -40.64 11.36 61.39
CA SER A 6 -39.65 10.85 60.44
C SER A 6 -39.66 9.32 60.39
N ARG A 7 -40.02 8.73 59.25
CA ARG A 7 -39.80 7.32 58.93
C ARG A 7 -38.58 7.20 58.04
N ARG A 8 -37.51 6.59 58.55
CA ARG A 8 -36.36 6.14 57.76
C ARG A 8 -36.69 4.78 57.15
N SER A 9 -36.89 4.75 55.83
CA SER A 9 -37.06 3.50 55.09
C SER A 9 -35.69 2.95 54.69
N THR A 10 -35.45 1.71 55.10
CA THR A 10 -34.29 0.88 54.77
C THR A 10 -34.18 0.64 53.28
N ALA A 11 -33.00 0.90 52.73
CA ALA A 11 -32.61 0.54 51.38
C ALA A 11 -32.46 -0.98 51.26
N THR A 12 -33.06 -1.58 50.24
CA THR A 12 -32.69 -2.90 49.74
C THR A 12 -32.29 -2.75 48.28
N VAL A 13 -31.01 -3.00 48.05
CA VAL A 13 -30.30 -2.86 46.78
C VAL A 13 -30.78 -3.95 45.82
N ILE A 14 -31.34 -3.55 44.68
CA ILE A 14 -31.60 -4.45 43.55
C ILE A 14 -30.29 -4.59 42.78
N SER A 15 -29.66 -5.76 42.86
CA SER A 15 -28.54 -6.13 42.00
C SER A 15 -29.00 -6.32 40.56
N CYS A 16 -28.85 -5.27 39.74
CA CYS A 16 -28.85 -5.41 38.29
C CYS A 16 -27.51 -5.99 37.84
N VAL A 17 -27.49 -7.28 37.50
CA VAL A 17 -26.37 -7.90 36.78
C VAL A 17 -26.38 -7.36 35.35
N VAL A 18 -25.58 -6.34 35.08
CA VAL A 18 -25.32 -5.86 33.71
C VAL A 18 -24.25 -6.76 33.10
N SER A 19 -24.67 -7.72 32.27
CA SER A 19 -23.77 -8.49 31.42
C SER A 19 -23.20 -7.58 30.34
N ALA A 20 -22.07 -6.92 30.62
CA ALA A 20 -21.30 -6.18 29.64
C ALA A 20 -20.62 -7.19 28.70
N GLY A 21 -21.24 -7.42 27.52
CA GLY A 21 -20.64 -8.18 26.44
C GLY A 21 -19.38 -7.47 25.95
N LEU A 22 -18.22 -8.05 26.28
CA LEU A 22 -16.91 -7.59 25.82
C LEU A 22 -16.78 -7.92 24.33
N LEU A 23 -17.19 -7.00 23.47
CA LEU A 23 -16.89 -7.06 22.03
C LEU A 23 -15.39 -6.76 21.87
N LEU A 24 -14.57 -7.82 21.87
CA LEU A 24 -13.19 -7.77 21.39
C LEU A 24 -13.25 -7.51 19.88
N ALA A 25 -13.30 -6.24 19.51
CA ALA A 25 -13.06 -5.80 18.15
C ALA A 25 -11.61 -6.14 17.79
N VAL A 26 -11.42 -7.30 17.17
CA VAL A 26 -10.13 -7.69 16.60
C VAL A 26 -9.91 -6.80 15.39
N SER A 27 -9.27 -5.65 15.58
CA SER A 27 -8.83 -4.81 14.47
C SER A 27 -7.77 -5.60 13.70
N ALA A 28 -8.14 -6.19 12.58
CA ALA A 28 -7.17 -6.79 11.66
C ALA A 28 -6.11 -5.71 11.34
N PRO A 29 -4.81 -6.05 11.37
CA PRO A 29 -3.77 -5.09 11.03
C PRO A 29 -4.04 -4.60 9.62
N ALA A 30 -4.12 -3.27 9.44
CA ALA A 30 -4.19 -2.67 8.11
C ALA A 30 -2.90 -3.05 7.37
N GLN A 31 -2.99 -4.05 6.49
CA GLN A 31 -1.85 -4.48 5.69
C GLN A 31 -1.55 -3.40 4.65
N GLY A 32 -0.29 -3.02 4.48
CA GLY A 32 0.13 -2.04 3.48
C GLY A 32 0.30 -2.66 2.09
N HIS A 33 0.05 -1.86 1.04
CA HIS A 33 0.08 -2.29 -0.37
C HIS A 33 1.02 -1.47 -1.26
N ALA A 34 1.49 -2.11 -2.32
CA ALA A 34 2.01 -1.46 -3.52
C ALA A 34 0.93 -1.50 -4.63
N ILE A 35 0.60 -0.36 -5.22
CA ILE A 35 -0.50 -0.22 -6.18
C ILE A 35 0.02 0.42 -7.47
N ILE A 36 -0.38 -0.15 -8.61
CA ILE A 36 -0.18 0.47 -9.93
C ILE A 36 -1.44 1.24 -10.31
N GLU A 37 -1.29 2.55 -10.52
CA GLU A 37 -2.34 3.42 -11.05
C GLU A 37 -1.99 3.84 -12.48
N LEU A 38 -2.91 3.60 -13.43
CA LEU A 38 -2.71 3.89 -14.85
C LEU A 38 -3.05 5.34 -15.25
N ASN A 39 -3.43 6.18 -14.29
CA ASN A 39 -3.69 7.61 -14.50
C ASN A 39 -4.64 7.91 -15.68
N GLY A 40 -5.69 7.08 -15.82
CA GLY A 40 -6.71 7.21 -16.88
C GLY A 40 -6.26 6.80 -18.28
N LYS A 41 -5.07 6.20 -18.44
CA LYS A 41 -4.56 5.71 -19.74
C LYS A 41 -4.30 4.22 -19.71
N ASP A 42 -5.01 3.47 -20.55
CA ASP A 42 -4.76 2.04 -20.71
C ASP A 42 -3.28 1.73 -21.01
N ALA A 43 -2.79 0.63 -20.47
CA ALA A 43 -1.51 0.06 -20.85
C ALA A 43 -1.69 -0.70 -22.18
N ILE A 44 -1.33 -0.08 -23.30
CA ILE A 44 -1.46 -0.69 -24.63
C ILE A 44 -0.13 -1.32 -25.05
N ALA A 45 -0.19 -2.55 -25.58
CA ALA A 45 0.97 -3.31 -26.01
C ALA A 45 1.84 -2.50 -26.98
N GLY A 46 3.15 -2.46 -26.72
CA GLY A 46 4.14 -1.75 -27.53
C GLY A 46 4.13 -0.22 -27.40
N THR A 47 3.22 0.36 -26.62
CA THR A 47 3.11 1.81 -26.43
C THR A 47 3.86 2.28 -25.18
N THR A 48 3.86 3.61 -24.99
CA THR A 48 4.37 4.25 -23.77
C THR A 48 3.25 5.06 -23.12
N SER A 49 3.04 4.88 -21.83
CA SER A 49 2.05 5.66 -21.06
C SER A 49 2.55 5.96 -19.63
N PRO A 50 2.01 6.99 -18.96
CA PRO A 50 2.30 7.24 -17.56
C PRO A 50 1.61 6.20 -16.66
N MET A 51 2.25 5.90 -15.54
CA MET A 51 1.62 5.25 -14.40
C MET A 51 2.14 5.85 -13.10
N THR A 52 1.54 5.51 -11.98
CA THR A 52 2.04 5.82 -10.64
C THR A 52 2.15 4.54 -9.84
N LEU A 53 3.30 4.34 -9.20
CA LEU A 53 3.45 3.33 -8.17
C LEU A 53 3.16 4.02 -6.82
N GLN A 54 2.06 3.64 -6.19
CA GLN A 54 1.77 4.04 -4.81
C GLN A 54 2.30 2.97 -3.86
N VAL A 55 2.95 3.38 -2.77
CA VAL A 55 3.42 2.49 -1.70
C VAL A 55 2.84 2.96 -0.38
N GLN A 56 2.15 2.07 0.34
CA GLN A 56 1.49 2.33 1.62
C GLN A 56 2.30 1.76 2.81
N HIS A 57 1.61 1.39 3.89
CA HIS A 57 2.14 1.14 5.24
C HIS A 57 2.82 -0.24 5.43
N GLY A 58 3.88 -0.58 4.68
CA GLY A 58 4.62 -1.83 4.90
C GLY A 58 5.57 -1.80 6.12
N CYS A 59 5.96 -0.62 6.61
CA CYS A 59 6.85 -0.48 7.78
C CYS A 59 6.15 -0.71 9.14
N ILE A 60 5.49 -1.86 9.31
CA ILE A 60 4.58 -2.17 10.43
C ILE A 60 5.37 -2.32 11.74
N ASP A 61 6.51 -2.99 11.73
CA ASP A 61 7.27 -3.37 12.94
C ASP A 61 8.13 -2.25 13.56
N GLY A 62 7.76 -1.00 13.35
CA GLY A 62 8.47 0.12 13.96
C GLY A 62 7.86 1.50 13.77
N ALA A 63 6.86 1.66 12.90
CA ALA A 63 6.24 2.96 12.58
C ALA A 63 7.24 4.07 12.18
N GLN A 64 8.51 3.74 11.97
CA GLN A 64 9.60 4.70 11.74
C GLN A 64 9.61 5.23 10.30
N GLY A 65 8.70 4.75 9.45
CA GLY A 65 8.53 5.24 8.09
C GLY A 65 9.45 4.59 7.05
N THR A 66 9.34 5.08 5.82
CA THR A 66 10.03 4.52 4.65
C THR A 66 11.36 5.23 4.39
N LEU A 67 12.44 4.46 4.29
CA LEU A 67 13.75 4.96 3.86
C LEU A 67 13.96 4.80 2.35
N GLN A 68 13.52 3.67 1.81
CA GLN A 68 13.79 3.32 0.43
C GLN A 68 12.70 2.43 -0.13
N VAL A 69 12.44 2.58 -1.43
CA VAL A 69 11.57 1.71 -2.21
C VAL A 69 12.37 1.18 -3.39
N GLN A 70 12.27 -0.13 -3.63
CA GLN A 70 12.81 -0.76 -4.83
C GLN A 70 11.66 -1.42 -5.60
N ALA A 71 11.53 -1.14 -6.89
CA ALA A 71 10.58 -1.82 -7.76
C ALA A 71 11.32 -2.65 -8.82
N PHE A 72 10.79 -3.82 -9.13
CA PHE A 72 11.40 -4.79 -10.03
C PHE A 72 10.41 -5.20 -11.11
N THR A 73 10.82 -5.04 -12.36
CA THR A 73 10.04 -5.48 -13.52
C THR A 73 10.71 -6.67 -14.20
N GLY A 74 9.93 -7.53 -14.85
CA GLY A 74 10.48 -8.63 -15.65
C GLY A 74 10.99 -8.18 -17.02
N LYS A 75 11.79 -9.04 -17.68
CA LYS A 75 12.31 -8.86 -19.05
C LYS A 75 11.29 -8.37 -20.09
N PRO A 76 10.00 -8.76 -20.07
CA PRO A 76 9.04 -8.27 -21.06
C PRO A 76 8.78 -6.76 -21.03
N TRP A 77 9.02 -6.10 -19.89
CA TRP A 77 8.88 -4.66 -19.78
C TRP A 77 9.98 -3.99 -20.60
N ARG A 78 9.60 -3.11 -21.54
CA ARG A 78 10.58 -2.52 -22.47
C ARG A 78 11.37 -1.40 -21.82
N GLY A 79 10.75 -0.63 -20.92
CA GLY A 79 11.42 0.45 -20.21
C GLY A 79 10.56 1.06 -19.10
N VAL A 80 11.23 1.60 -18.08
CA VAL A 80 10.62 2.33 -16.96
C VAL A 80 11.51 3.52 -16.65
N ILE A 81 10.92 4.71 -16.63
CA ILE A 81 11.62 5.97 -16.36
C ILE A 81 10.93 6.66 -15.18
N PRO A 82 11.57 6.77 -14.00
CA PRO A 82 11.03 7.50 -12.87
C PRO A 82 11.01 9.00 -13.16
N LYS A 83 9.94 9.66 -12.69
CA LYS A 83 9.86 11.12 -12.66
C LYS A 83 10.37 11.63 -11.31
N PRO A 84 10.85 12.90 -11.25
CA PRO A 84 11.30 13.50 -9.99
C PRO A 84 10.19 13.49 -8.94
N VAL A 85 10.55 13.16 -7.70
CA VAL A 85 9.66 13.22 -6.54
C VAL A 85 10.37 14.04 -5.46
N ALA A 86 9.69 15.05 -4.92
CA ALA A 86 10.28 15.95 -3.95
C ALA A 86 10.79 15.19 -2.72
N GLY A 87 12.05 15.43 -2.34
CA GLY A 87 12.66 14.77 -1.18
C GLY A 87 13.03 13.30 -1.40
N TRP A 88 13.08 12.82 -2.66
CA TRP A 88 13.55 11.49 -3.04
C TRP A 88 14.57 11.59 -4.17
N SER A 89 15.60 10.75 -4.13
CA SER A 89 16.46 10.48 -5.28
C SER A 89 16.01 9.19 -5.96
N SER A 90 16.15 9.09 -7.28
CA SER A 90 15.76 7.90 -8.03
C SER A 90 16.85 7.43 -8.97
N SER A 91 17.00 6.12 -9.13
CA SER A 91 17.88 5.50 -10.12
C SER A 91 17.23 4.28 -10.77
N VAL A 92 17.70 3.93 -11.96
CA VAL A 92 17.28 2.73 -12.70
C VAL A 92 18.51 1.94 -13.10
N SER A 93 18.52 0.65 -12.81
CA SER A 93 19.54 -0.29 -13.28
C SER A 93 18.89 -1.49 -13.97
N LYS A 94 19.66 -2.16 -14.83
CA LYS A 94 19.23 -3.43 -15.43
C LYS A 94 19.46 -4.58 -14.45
N GLN A 95 18.48 -5.48 -14.39
CA GLN A 95 18.61 -6.74 -13.68
C GLN A 95 19.35 -7.75 -14.56
N THR A 96 20.06 -8.70 -13.94
CA THR A 96 20.78 -9.78 -14.64
C THR A 96 19.85 -10.65 -15.51
N ASN A 97 18.59 -10.78 -15.12
CA ASN A 97 17.55 -11.51 -15.85
C ASN A 97 16.89 -10.69 -16.99
N GLY A 98 17.34 -9.46 -17.25
CA GLY A 98 16.86 -8.60 -18.34
C GLY A 98 15.73 -7.62 -17.98
N GLY A 99 15.26 -7.62 -16.73
CA GLY A 99 14.31 -6.64 -16.20
C GLY A 99 14.93 -5.30 -15.79
N SER A 100 14.14 -4.42 -15.18
CA SER A 100 14.63 -3.17 -14.56
C SER A 100 14.47 -3.20 -13.05
N LYS A 101 15.45 -2.66 -12.32
CA LYS A 101 15.35 -2.32 -10.90
C LYS A 101 15.29 -0.80 -10.80
N ILE A 102 14.21 -0.29 -10.24
CA ILE A 102 14.03 1.14 -9.94
C ILE A 102 14.22 1.31 -8.45
N THR A 103 15.02 2.28 -8.04
CA THR A 103 15.29 2.55 -6.62
C THR A 103 14.96 4.01 -6.31
N TRP A 104 14.18 4.24 -5.26
CA TRP A 104 13.94 5.56 -4.67
C TRP A 104 14.48 5.60 -3.26
N ILE A 105 15.30 6.61 -2.94
CA ILE A 105 15.88 6.81 -1.60
C ILE A 105 15.39 8.13 -1.04
N LYS A 106 14.75 8.08 0.12
CA LYS A 106 14.28 9.27 0.83
C LYS A 106 15.48 10.11 1.24
N GLN A 107 15.42 11.39 0.93
CA GLN A 107 16.41 12.37 1.37
C GLN A 107 15.96 12.96 2.72
N GLY A 108 16.84 12.90 3.72
CA GLY A 108 16.53 13.34 5.09
C GLY A 108 15.79 12.27 5.91
N ALA A 109 14.85 12.71 6.75
CA ALA A 109 14.07 11.83 7.60
C ALA A 109 13.20 10.85 6.78
N PRO A 110 12.91 9.63 7.29
CA PRO A 110 12.01 8.68 6.66
C PRO A 110 10.66 9.29 6.30
N ALA A 111 10.04 8.82 5.22
CA ALA A 111 8.66 9.20 4.92
C ALA A 111 7.70 8.60 5.97
N PRO A 112 6.78 9.38 6.56
CA PRO A 112 5.92 8.92 7.65
C PRO A 112 5.16 7.63 7.31
N PHE A 113 5.02 6.74 8.29
CA PHE A 113 4.37 5.43 8.12
C PHE A 113 2.92 5.53 7.65
N ASP A 114 2.17 6.50 8.17
CA ASP A 114 0.76 6.75 7.88
C ASP A 114 0.51 7.48 6.57
N THR A 115 1.58 7.88 5.86
CA THR A 115 1.49 8.68 4.65
C THR A 115 1.90 7.84 3.42
N PRO A 116 0.97 7.55 2.49
CA PRO A 116 1.32 6.90 1.24
C PRO A 116 2.34 7.73 0.46
N VAL A 117 3.26 7.04 -0.22
CA VAL A 117 4.24 7.67 -1.11
C VAL A 117 3.92 7.32 -2.55
N TYR A 118 4.06 8.29 -3.45
CA TYR A 118 3.66 8.17 -4.85
C TYR A 118 4.86 8.38 -5.77
N PHE A 119 5.12 7.40 -6.63
CA PHE A 119 6.22 7.41 -7.57
C PHE A 119 5.71 7.41 -9.01
N PRO A 120 5.57 8.59 -9.65
CA PRO A 120 5.22 8.70 -11.05
C PRO A 120 6.30 8.10 -11.95
N LEU A 121 5.88 7.35 -12.96
CA LEU A 121 6.71 6.66 -13.93
C LEU A 121 6.19 6.91 -15.35
N ILE A 122 7.10 6.88 -16.33
CA ILE A 122 6.77 6.65 -17.73
C ILE A 122 7.20 5.23 -18.09
N VAL A 123 6.27 4.43 -18.61
CA VAL A 123 6.50 3.02 -18.89
C VAL A 123 6.34 2.75 -20.37
N SER A 124 7.31 2.05 -20.93
CA SER A 124 7.23 1.44 -22.26
C SER A 124 6.77 -0.01 -22.09
N TRP A 125 5.52 -0.26 -22.44
CA TRP A 125 4.83 -1.53 -22.19
C TRP A 125 5.37 -2.67 -23.07
N PRO A 126 5.27 -3.92 -22.60
CA PRO A 126 5.53 -5.11 -23.41
C PRO A 126 4.82 -5.09 -24.76
N THR A 127 5.40 -5.70 -25.79
CA THR A 127 4.79 -5.79 -27.12
C THR A 127 3.69 -6.84 -27.23
N LYS A 128 3.55 -7.70 -26.22
CA LYS A 128 2.48 -8.70 -26.12
C LYS A 128 1.47 -8.24 -25.08
N SER A 129 0.20 -8.49 -25.35
CA SER A 129 -0.84 -8.35 -24.33
C SER A 129 -0.68 -9.42 -23.26
N GLY A 130 -1.16 -9.13 -22.06
CA GLY A 130 -1.07 -10.04 -20.93
C GLY A 130 -1.03 -9.32 -19.59
N ILE A 131 -0.90 -10.11 -18.53
CA ILE A 131 -0.75 -9.62 -17.17
C ILE A 131 0.73 -9.52 -16.86
N TYR A 132 1.16 -8.36 -16.40
CA TYR A 132 2.55 -8.11 -16.04
C TYR A 132 2.67 -7.61 -14.61
N GLY A 133 3.57 -8.21 -13.84
CA GLY A 133 3.82 -7.84 -12.45
C GLY A 133 5.01 -6.89 -12.28
N MET A 134 4.96 -6.11 -11.22
CA MET A 134 6.05 -5.32 -10.65
C MET A 134 6.17 -5.70 -9.17
N SER A 135 7.26 -6.36 -8.79
CA SER A 135 7.53 -6.63 -7.37
C SER A 135 8.05 -5.37 -6.72
N VAL A 136 7.71 -5.15 -5.46
CA VAL A 136 8.14 -3.95 -4.74
C VAL A 136 8.70 -4.34 -3.37
N LEU A 137 9.85 -3.78 -3.01
CA LEU A 137 10.47 -3.92 -1.70
C LEU A 137 10.52 -2.55 -1.04
N GLN A 138 9.81 -2.39 0.08
CA GLN A 138 9.93 -1.22 0.96
C GLN A 138 10.91 -1.53 2.07
N ILE A 139 11.86 -0.61 2.29
CA ILE A 139 12.89 -0.71 3.31
C ILE A 139 12.62 0.35 4.36
N CYS A 140 12.59 -0.11 5.60
CA CYS A 140 12.35 0.65 6.82
C CYS A 140 13.64 0.60 7.66
N PRO A 141 13.78 1.44 8.70
CA PRO A 141 15.00 1.43 9.53
C PRO A 141 15.32 0.07 10.19
N SER A 142 14.30 -0.67 10.62
CA SER A 142 14.45 -1.95 11.34
C SER A 142 13.90 -3.17 10.60
N SER A 143 13.26 -2.99 9.44
CA SER A 143 12.53 -4.05 8.75
C SER A 143 12.39 -3.77 7.25
N SER A 144 11.82 -4.73 6.52
CA SER A 144 11.48 -4.55 5.12
C SER A 144 10.26 -5.39 4.74
N THR A 145 9.50 -4.91 3.76
CA THR A 145 8.31 -5.58 3.23
C THR A 145 8.46 -5.80 1.74
N LEU A 146 8.33 -7.05 1.32
CA LEU A 146 8.32 -7.45 -0.08
C LEU A 146 6.89 -7.76 -0.53
N TRP A 147 6.44 -7.11 -1.59
CA TRP A 147 5.19 -7.40 -2.29
C TRP A 147 5.51 -8.09 -3.62
N ASN A 148 5.38 -9.42 -3.66
CA ASN A 148 5.73 -10.24 -4.81
C ASN A 148 4.76 -11.39 -5.12
N GLU A 149 3.73 -11.61 -4.30
CA GLU A 149 2.77 -12.72 -4.46
C GLU A 149 1.54 -12.30 -5.28
N PRO A 150 1.24 -12.85 -6.46
CA PRO A 150 0.17 -12.36 -7.33
C PRO A 150 -1.25 -12.58 -6.77
N PHE A 151 -2.17 -11.65 -7.09
CA PHE A 151 -3.61 -11.82 -6.88
C PHE A 151 -4.39 -11.47 -8.16
N THR A 152 -5.13 -10.36 -8.21
CA THR A 152 -5.91 -9.91 -9.38
C THR A 152 -5.27 -8.66 -10.01
N PRO A 153 -5.07 -8.60 -11.35
CA PRO A 153 -4.44 -7.47 -12.02
C PRO A 153 -5.25 -6.18 -11.96
N ALA A 154 -4.56 -5.02 -11.88
CA ALA A 154 -5.20 -3.73 -12.10
C ALA A 154 -5.61 -3.55 -13.57
N THR A 155 -6.74 -2.88 -13.77
CA THR A 155 -7.22 -2.35 -15.06
C THR A 155 -7.28 -0.82 -14.99
N ALA A 156 -7.61 -0.13 -16.10
CA ALA A 156 -7.80 1.32 -16.07
C ALA A 156 -8.89 1.79 -15.08
N ASN A 157 -9.82 0.90 -14.70
CA ASN A 157 -10.97 1.25 -13.87
C ASN A 157 -11.00 0.50 -12.52
N THR A 158 -10.06 -0.43 -12.29
CA THR A 158 -10.01 -1.24 -11.07
C THR A 158 -8.56 -1.35 -10.60
N PRO A 159 -8.19 -0.81 -9.43
CA PRO A 159 -6.85 -0.99 -8.87
C PRO A 159 -6.62 -2.44 -8.41
N SER A 160 -5.36 -2.85 -8.21
CA SER A 160 -5.03 -4.14 -7.59
C SER A 160 -5.56 -4.23 -6.14
N PRO A 161 -5.96 -5.42 -5.66
CA PRO A 161 -6.64 -5.57 -4.37
C PRO A 161 -5.75 -5.29 -3.15
N PRO A 162 -6.38 -4.94 -2.01
CA PRO A 162 -5.74 -4.44 -0.80
C PRO A 162 -5.33 -5.56 0.16
N ILE A 163 -4.81 -6.69 -0.32
CA ILE A 163 -4.14 -7.70 0.53
C ILE A 163 -2.98 -8.33 -0.24
N THR A 164 -1.79 -7.78 -0.02
CA THR A 164 -0.49 -8.34 -0.44
C THR A 164 -0.31 -8.84 -1.88
N PRO A 165 -0.86 -8.25 -2.96
CA PRO A 165 -0.54 -8.74 -4.30
C PRO A 165 0.76 -8.12 -4.83
N LEU A 166 1.50 -8.90 -5.63
CA LEU A 166 2.34 -8.40 -6.71
C LEU A 166 1.55 -7.34 -7.49
N ALA A 167 2.07 -6.12 -7.55
CA ALA A 167 1.39 -5.06 -8.26
C ALA A 167 1.34 -5.42 -9.75
N GLN A 168 0.13 -5.60 -10.30
CA GLN A 168 -0.07 -6.17 -11.64
C GLN A 168 -0.85 -5.21 -12.53
N VAL A 169 -0.53 -5.25 -13.82
CA VAL A 169 -1.18 -4.42 -14.84
C VAL A 169 -1.59 -5.30 -16.02
N GLN A 170 -2.82 -5.11 -16.49
CA GLN A 170 -3.27 -5.68 -17.76
C GLN A 170 -2.78 -4.82 -18.93
N VAL A 171 -1.89 -5.38 -19.74
CA VAL A 171 -1.52 -4.80 -21.04
C VAL A 171 -2.49 -5.33 -22.09
N LYS A 172 -3.20 -4.42 -22.76
CA LYS A 172 -4.22 -4.73 -23.77
C LYS A 172 -3.64 -4.66 -25.18
N VAL A 173 -4.33 -5.30 -26.12
CA VAL A 173 -4.15 -4.99 -27.56
C VAL A 173 -4.71 -3.60 -27.85
N SER A 174 -4.18 -2.95 -28.87
CA SER A 174 -4.70 -1.68 -29.40
C SER A 174 -6.12 -1.80 -29.91
#